data_AF-A0A6J2JXX2-F1
#
_entry.id   AF-A0A6J2JXX2-F1
#
_cell.length_a   1.000
_cell.length_b   1.000
_cell.length_c   1.000
_cell.angle_alpha   90.00
_cell.angle_beta   90.00
_cell.angle_gamma   90.00
#
_symmetry.space_group_name_H-M   'P 1'
#
loop_
_entity.id
_entity.type
_entity.pdbx_description
1 polymer ?
#
loop_
_entity_poly.entity_id
_entity_poly.type
_entity_poly.pdbx_seq_one_letter_code
_entity_poly.pdbx_strand_id
1 'polypeptide(L)'
;MAPTKVPKKPLKSMEKIADKPIAKTKKIKKKKNYQSFSIYLYKLLRAVTQDNLGISRKSMLIMNNFVNDMLEKIAVEAGRLVAHGKKNTLGSREIQSAVKLLVPGELATHANSEGMKAISMYHLSKKKDSKSNDSE
;
A
#
# COMPACT_ATOMS: atom_id res chain seq x y z
N MET A 1 -43.04 -58.58 24.92
CA MET A 1 -41.84 -59.29 25.40
C MET A 1 -40.89 -58.28 26.03
N ALA A 2 -40.32 -58.67 27.17
CA ALA A 2 -39.73 -57.81 28.20
C ALA A 2 -38.37 -57.18 27.84
N PRO A 3 -37.98 -56.06 28.50
CA PRO A 3 -36.65 -55.48 28.41
C PRO A 3 -35.66 -56.26 29.29
N THR A 4 -34.48 -56.60 28.76
CA THR A 4 -33.38 -57.19 29.54
C THR A 4 -32.52 -56.11 30.20
N LYS A 5 -32.15 -56.35 31.45
CA LYS A 5 -31.60 -55.41 32.43
C LYS A 5 -30.20 -55.88 32.88
N VAL A 6 -29.23 -54.94 32.91
CA VAL A 6 -28.07 -54.76 33.85
C VAL A 6 -26.90 -55.77 33.88
N PRO A 7 -25.62 -55.37 34.20
CA PRO A 7 -25.28 -54.42 35.26
C PRO A 7 -24.16 -53.37 35.08
N LYS A 8 -24.33 -52.32 35.91
CA LYS A 8 -23.36 -51.30 36.35
C LYS A 8 -22.35 -51.91 37.32
N LYS A 9 -21.13 -51.36 37.37
CA LYS A 9 -20.50 -50.78 38.59
C LYS A 9 -19.21 -49.99 38.26
N PRO A 10 -18.77 -49.07 39.14
CA PRO A 10 -18.14 -47.77 38.83
C PRO A 10 -16.73 -47.64 39.48
N LEU A 11 -16.26 -46.40 39.69
CA LEU A 11 -15.07 -45.89 40.44
C LEU A 11 -13.98 -45.34 39.49
N LYS A 12 -13.36 -44.17 39.64
CA LYS A 12 -13.22 -43.14 40.70
C LYS A 12 -12.60 -41.89 39.99
N SER A 13 -13.23 -40.72 40.00
CA SER A 13 -12.90 -39.52 40.82
C SER A 13 -11.54 -38.83 40.57
N MET A 14 -11.62 -37.52 40.24
CA MET A 14 -10.68 -36.41 40.52
C MET A 14 -9.20 -36.57 40.09
N GLU A 15 -8.63 -35.63 39.32
CA GLU A 15 -8.20 -34.33 39.84
C GLU A 15 -8.21 -33.21 38.78
N LYS A 16 -8.60 -32.02 39.24
CA LYS A 16 -8.46 -30.74 38.56
C LYS A 16 -6.98 -30.42 38.34
N ILE A 17 -6.53 -30.32 37.09
CA ILE A 17 -5.25 -29.68 36.80
C ILE A 17 -5.52 -28.20 36.54
N ALA A 18 -4.99 -27.42 37.47
CA ALA A 18 -5.13 -25.99 37.65
C ALA A 18 -4.99 -25.15 36.36
N ASP A 19 -5.87 -24.17 36.24
CA ASP A 19 -5.74 -22.99 35.39
C ASP A 19 -4.45 -22.25 35.74
N LYS A 20 -3.39 -22.47 34.96
CA LYS A 20 -2.23 -21.57 34.96
C LYS A 20 -2.64 -20.29 34.22
N PRO A 21 -2.45 -19.10 34.81
CA PRO A 21 -2.73 -17.87 34.10
C PRO A 21 -1.73 -17.77 32.95
N ILE A 22 -2.23 -17.82 31.71
CA ILE A 22 -1.46 -17.50 30.52
C ILE A 22 -0.94 -16.09 30.72
N ALA A 23 0.34 -15.99 31.05
CA ALA A 23 1.07 -14.73 31.12
C ALA A 23 0.75 -13.98 29.82
N LYS A 24 0.15 -12.80 29.95
CA LYS A 24 -0.10 -11.88 28.84
C LYS A 24 1.26 -11.49 28.28
N THR A 25 1.83 -12.33 27.41
CA THR A 25 2.88 -11.93 26.47
C THR A 25 2.32 -10.72 25.77
N LYS A 26 2.84 -9.54 26.13
CA LYS A 26 2.62 -8.30 25.40
C LYS A 26 2.99 -8.63 23.97
N LYS A 27 1.99 -8.91 23.13
CA LYS A 27 2.16 -9.00 21.68
C LYS A 27 2.77 -7.66 21.32
N ILE A 28 4.09 -7.65 21.09
CA ILE A 28 4.78 -6.55 20.45
C ILE A 28 4.01 -6.38 19.16
N LYS A 29 3.12 -5.39 19.12
CA LYS A 29 2.41 -5.03 17.91
C LYS A 29 3.52 -4.60 16.98
N LYS A 30 3.98 -5.52 16.12
CA LYS A 30 4.84 -5.18 14.98
C LYS A 30 4.10 -4.02 14.33
N LYS A 31 4.64 -2.81 14.44
CA LYS A 31 4.11 -1.68 13.69
C LYS A 31 4.19 -2.17 12.26
N LYS A 32 3.05 -2.52 11.67
CA LYS A 32 2.98 -2.71 10.22
C LYS A 32 3.60 -1.45 9.67
N ASN A 33 4.65 -1.60 8.86
CA ASN A 33 5.37 -0.49 8.26
C ASN A 33 4.42 0.15 7.26
N TYR A 34 3.43 0.89 7.77
CA TYR A 34 2.41 1.53 6.98
C TYR A 34 3.05 2.81 6.49
N GLN A 35 3.72 2.71 5.34
CA GLN A 35 4.17 3.86 4.58
C GLN A 35 2.91 4.61 4.17
N SER A 36 2.53 5.61 4.96
CA SER A 36 1.37 6.45 4.70
C SER A 36 1.77 7.63 3.84
N PHE A 37 0.95 7.94 2.85
CA PHE A 37 1.09 9.13 2.02
C PHE A 37 0.60 10.41 2.71
N SER A 38 0.12 10.35 3.96
CA SER A 38 -0.51 11.49 4.64
C SER A 38 0.32 12.77 4.66
N ILE A 39 1.64 12.68 4.84
CA ILE A 39 2.53 13.86 4.86
C ILE A 39 2.57 14.52 3.47
N TYR A 40 2.67 13.71 2.41
CA TYR A 40 2.72 14.20 1.04
C TYR A 40 1.35 14.75 0.59
N LEU A 41 0.27 14.09 0.97
CA LEU A 41 -1.10 14.55 0.73
C LEU A 41 -1.36 15.91 1.39
N TYR A 42 -0.85 16.11 2.62
CA TYR A 42 -0.96 17.39 3.30
C TYR A 42 -0.13 18.49 2.62
N LYS A 43 1.10 18.20 2.20
CA LYS A 43 1.94 19.13 1.43
C LYS A 43 1.28 19.51 0.10
N LEU A 44 0.71 18.53 -0.59
CA LEU A 44 0.01 18.74 -1.87
C LEU A 44 -1.25 19.59 -1.68
N LEU A 45 -2.04 19.32 -0.64
CA LEU A 45 -3.20 20.14 -0.30
C LEU A 45 -2.79 21.61 -0.14
N ARG A 46 -1.76 21.88 0.66
CA ARG A 46 -1.26 23.24 0.89
C ARG A 46 -0.69 23.93 -0.36
N ALA A 47 -0.13 23.16 -1.29
CA ALA A 47 0.39 23.73 -2.54
C ALA A 47 -0.74 24.13 -3.51
N VAL A 48 -1.87 23.40 -3.51
CA VAL A 48 -2.99 23.64 -4.42
C VAL A 48 -3.97 24.66 -3.85
N THR A 49 -4.29 24.57 -2.56
CA THR A 49 -5.17 25.53 -1.90
C THR A 49 -4.31 26.58 -1.21
N GLN A 50 -4.25 27.79 -1.79
CA GLN A 50 -3.48 28.93 -1.29
C GLN A 50 -3.99 29.44 0.10
N ASP A 51 -5.12 28.90 0.59
CA ASP A 51 -5.82 29.30 1.82
C ASP A 51 -5.90 28.21 2.92
N ASN A 52 -6.54 28.57 4.04
CA ASN A 52 -6.74 27.82 5.29
C ASN A 52 -7.56 26.50 5.21
N LEU A 53 -7.65 25.86 4.04
CA LEU A 53 -8.36 24.60 3.89
C LEU A 53 -7.67 23.47 4.69
N GLY A 54 -8.48 22.77 5.49
CA GLY A 54 -8.06 21.62 6.27
C GLY A 54 -8.66 20.32 5.74
N ILE A 55 -7.99 19.20 5.99
CA ILE A 55 -8.49 17.86 5.66
C ILE A 55 -8.75 17.06 6.94
N SER A 56 -9.93 16.48 7.06
CA SER A 56 -10.28 15.64 8.21
C SER A 56 -9.44 14.36 8.24
N ARG A 57 -9.30 13.74 9.42
CA ARG A 57 -8.59 12.46 9.56
C ARG A 57 -9.24 11.34 8.73
N LYS A 58 -10.57 11.34 8.62
CA LYS A 58 -11.32 10.35 7.82
C LYS A 58 -11.05 10.55 6.33
N SER A 59 -11.11 11.80 5.85
CA SER A 59 -10.80 12.14 4.46
C SER A 59 -9.34 11.82 4.10
N MET A 60 -8.40 12.06 5.02
CA MET A 60 -7.00 11.69 4.85
C MET A 60 -6.81 10.18 4.67
N LEU A 61 -7.54 9.35 5.44
CA LEU A 61 -7.50 7.90 5.29
C LEU A 61 -8.04 7.45 3.91
N ILE A 62 -9.14 8.05 3.46
CA ILE A 62 -9.72 7.77 2.14
C ILE A 62 -8.71 8.12 1.04
N MET A 63 -8.09 9.29 1.10
CA MET A 63 -7.09 9.72 0.12
C MET A 63 -5.87 8.82 0.12
N ASN A 64 -5.38 8.40 1.29
CA ASN A 64 -4.27 7.47 1.38
C ASN A 64 -4.60 6.11 0.73
N ASN A 65 -5.80 5.59 0.95
CA ASN A 65 -6.24 4.34 0.32
C ASN A 65 -6.43 4.49 -1.19
N PHE A 66 -6.97 5.63 -1.64
CA PHE A 66 -7.09 5.94 -3.05
C PHE A 66 -5.74 5.92 -3.78
N VAL A 67 -4.71 6.54 -3.20
CA VAL A 67 -3.35 6.51 -3.77
C VAL A 67 -2.81 5.08 -3.86
N ASN A 68 -3.02 4.26 -2.82
CA ASN A 68 -2.58 2.86 -2.84
C ASN A 68 -3.30 2.03 -3.90
N ASP A 69 -4.63 2.16 -4.02
CA ASP A 69 -5.43 1.45 -5.04
C ASP A 69 -5.01 1.84 -6.46
N MET A 70 -4.79 3.14 -6.71
CA MET A 70 -4.29 3.60 -8.00
C MET A 70 -2.88 3.09 -8.31
N LEU A 71 -1.99 3.08 -7.31
CA LEU A 71 -0.62 2.58 -7.47
C LEU A 71 -0.62 1.08 -7.81
N GLU A 72 -1.43 0.29 -7.11
CA GLU A 72 -1.55 -1.15 -7.36
C GLU A 72 -2.10 -1.41 -8.78
N LYS A 73 -3.17 -0.71 -9.18
CA LYS A 73 -3.73 -0.82 -10.53
C LYS A 73 -2.69 -0.49 -11.61
N ILE A 74 -1.95 0.61 -11.46
CA ILE A 74 -0.91 1.02 -12.42
C ILE A 74 0.22 -0.01 -12.46
N ALA A 75 0.67 -0.51 -11.30
CA ALA A 75 1.75 -1.50 -11.22
C ALA A 75 1.37 -2.82 -11.89
N VAL A 76 0.14 -3.30 -11.64
CA VAL A 76 -0.38 -4.53 -12.26
C VAL A 76 -0.45 -4.38 -13.78
N GLU A 77 -1.02 -3.27 -14.26
CA GLU A 77 -1.19 -3.06 -15.70
C GLU A 77 0.15 -2.83 -16.41
N ALA A 78 1.07 -2.08 -15.80
CA ALA A 78 2.43 -1.93 -16.32
C ALA A 78 3.20 -3.25 -16.34
N GLY A 79 3.03 -4.11 -15.33
CA GLY A 79 3.60 -5.45 -15.29
C GLY A 79 3.11 -6.34 -16.43
N ARG A 80 1.80 -6.27 -16.75
CA ARG A 80 1.24 -6.95 -17.93
C ARG A 80 1.86 -6.46 -19.22
N LEU A 81 2.02 -5.14 -19.38
CA LEU A 81 2.65 -4.54 -20.57
C LEU A 81 4.11 -4.99 -20.74
N VAL A 82 4.87 -5.08 -19.64
CA VAL A 82 6.24 -5.61 -19.65
C VAL A 82 6.27 -7.07 -20.13
N ALA A 83 5.37 -7.91 -19.60
CA ALA A 83 5.25 -9.31 -19.97
C ALA A 83 4.85 -9.48 -21.45
N HIS A 84 3.88 -8.71 -21.94
CA HIS A 84 3.49 -8.70 -23.35
C HIS A 84 4.63 -8.25 -24.27
N GLY A 85 5.41 -7.26 -23.83
CA GLY A 85 6.58 -6.78 -24.54
C GLY A 85 7.81 -7.71 -24.46
N LYS A 86 7.72 -8.84 -23.75
CA LYS A 86 8.84 -9.78 -23.48
C LYS A 86 10.09 -9.07 -22.91
N LYS A 87 9.87 -8.05 -22.07
CA LYS A 87 10.94 -7.32 -21.39
C LYS A 87 11.06 -7.82 -19.96
N ASN A 88 12.24 -7.68 -19.37
CA ASN A 88 12.49 -8.02 -17.96
C ASN A 88 12.55 -6.78 -17.06
N THR A 89 12.54 -5.59 -17.66
CA THR A 89 12.66 -4.31 -16.95
C THR A 89 11.42 -3.47 -17.20
N LEU A 90 10.84 -2.97 -16.12
CA LEU A 90 9.75 -2.00 -16.17
C LEU A 90 10.31 -0.60 -16.45
N GLY A 91 9.93 0.01 -17.56
CA GLY A 91 10.34 1.35 -17.96
C GLY A 91 9.24 2.39 -17.76
N SER A 92 9.62 3.66 -17.98
CA SER A 92 8.67 4.79 -17.94
C SER A 92 7.60 4.69 -19.01
N ARG A 93 7.90 4.06 -20.16
CA ARG A 93 6.95 3.86 -21.26
C ARG A 93 5.80 2.93 -20.88
N GLU A 94 6.09 1.85 -20.15
CA GLU A 94 5.06 0.91 -19.68
C GLU A 94 4.15 1.57 -18.63
N ILE A 95 4.72 2.38 -17.74
CA ILE A 95 3.93 3.17 -16.78
C ILE A 95 3.03 4.19 -17.50
N GLN A 96 3.56 4.95 -18.45
CA GLN A 96 2.78 5.92 -19.23
C GLN A 96 1.61 5.25 -19.97
N SER A 97 1.86 4.09 -20.56
CA SER A 97 0.85 3.33 -21.28
C SER A 97 -0.21 2.76 -20.33
N ALA A 98 0.19 2.23 -19.17
CA ALA A 98 -0.72 1.78 -18.12
C ALA A 98 -1.63 2.91 -17.62
N VAL A 99 -1.08 4.12 -17.41
CA VAL A 99 -1.87 5.30 -17.00
C VAL A 99 -2.93 5.63 -18.05
N LYS A 100 -2.61 5.57 -19.35
CA LYS A 100 -3.61 5.80 -20.43
C LYS A 100 -4.72 4.75 -20.46
N LEU A 101 -4.42 3.51 -20.07
CA LEU A 101 -5.42 2.44 -20.02
C LEU A 101 -6.35 2.57 -18.82
N LEU A 102 -5.85 3.07 -17.68
CA LEU A 102 -6.59 3.13 -16.43
C LEU A 102 -7.35 4.44 -16.20
N VAL A 103 -6.84 5.55 -16.75
CA VAL A 103 -7.40 6.89 -16.50
C VAL A 103 -8.13 7.38 -17.75
N PRO A 104 -9.40 7.82 -17.65
CA PRO A 104 -10.19 8.20 -18.82
C PRO A 104 -9.87 9.60 -19.34
N GLY A 105 -10.01 9.78 -20.65
CA GLY A 105 -10.08 11.08 -21.33
C GLY A 105 -8.89 12.01 -21.06
N GLU A 106 -9.19 13.29 -20.84
CA GLU A 106 -8.19 14.35 -20.62
C GLU A 106 -7.40 14.17 -19.32
N LEU A 107 -7.91 13.41 -18.34
CA LEU A 107 -7.17 13.13 -17.12
C LEU A 107 -5.92 12.29 -17.41
N ALA A 108 -5.99 11.35 -18.37
CA ALA A 108 -4.83 10.56 -18.77
C ALA A 108 -3.76 11.40 -19.48
N THR A 109 -4.17 12.38 -20.29
CA THR A 109 -3.22 13.26 -20.99
C THR A 109 -2.51 14.19 -19.99
N HIS A 110 -3.25 14.75 -19.04
CA HIS A 110 -2.70 15.58 -17.96
C HIS A 110 -1.74 14.77 -17.07
N ALA A 111 -2.15 13.58 -16.63
CA ALA A 111 -1.31 12.72 -15.79
C ALA A 111 0.01 12.35 -16.48
N ASN A 112 -0.02 12.04 -17.79
CA ASN A 112 1.20 11.77 -18.55
C ASN A 112 2.07 13.02 -18.74
N SER A 113 1.47 14.19 -18.96
CA SER A 113 2.20 15.45 -19.03
C SER A 113 2.97 15.73 -17.74
N GLU A 114 2.31 15.61 -16.59
CA GLU A 114 2.96 15.78 -15.29
C GLU A 114 4.05 14.72 -15.03
N GLY A 115 3.79 13.46 -15.41
CA GLY A 115 4.79 12.39 -15.33
C GLY A 115 6.04 12.66 -16.16
N MET A 116 5.89 13.15 -17.39
CA MET A 116 7.03 13.51 -18.25
C MET A 116 7.81 14.70 -17.72
N LYS A 117 7.13 15.73 -17.19
CA LYS A 117 7.79 16.86 -16.53
C LYS A 117 8.67 16.38 -15.37
N ALA A 118 8.17 15.47 -14.54
CA ALA A 118 8.93 14.92 -13.41
C ALA A 118 10.20 14.17 -13.86
N ILE A 119 10.12 13.38 -14.94
CA ILE A 119 11.28 12.68 -15.53
C ILE A 119 12.32 13.68 -16.03
N SER A 120 11.88 14.71 -16.75
CA SER A 120 12.76 15.77 -17.24
C SER A 120 13.48 16.49 -16.10
N MET A 121 12.75 16.87 -15.05
CA MET A 121 13.32 17.52 -13.86
C MET A 121 14.35 16.62 -13.15
N TYR A 122 14.09 15.31 -13.07
CA TYR A 122 15.03 14.36 -12.50
C TYR A 122 16.36 14.30 -13.27
N HIS A 123 16.29 14.18 -14.61
CA HIS A 123 17.49 14.17 -15.43
C HIS A 123 18.27 15.49 -15.38
N LEU A 124 17.58 16.63 -15.31
CA LEU A 124 18.20 17.95 -15.15
C LEU A 124 18.93 18.07 -13.81
N SER A 125 18.30 17.63 -12.72
CA SER A 125 18.92 17.59 -11.39
C SER A 125 20.19 16.73 -11.40
N LYS A 126 20.12 15.51 -11.97
CA LYS A 126 21.27 14.60 -12.02
C LYS A 126 22.47 15.17 -12.79
N LYS A 127 22.20 15.90 -13.89
CA LYS A 127 23.26 16.56 -14.68
C LYS A 127 23.89 17.75 -13.95
N LYS A 128 23.14 18.43 -13.06
CA LYS A 128 23.67 19.52 -12.25
C LYS A 128 24.64 18.98 -11.19
N ASP A 129 24.25 17.89 -10.52
CA ASP A 129 25.05 17.25 -9.47
C ASP A 129 26.37 16.68 -10.01
N SER A 130 26.36 16.13 -11.24
CA SER A 130 27.60 15.65 -11.88
C SER A 130 28.54 16.81 -12.22
N LYS A 131 28.01 17.93 -12.72
CA LYS A 131 28.83 19.10 -13.06
C LYS A 131 29.45 19.78 -11.84
N SER A 132 28.78 19.79 -10.69
CA SER A 132 29.36 20.36 -9.46
C SER A 132 30.51 19.52 -8.92
N ASN A 133 30.48 18.19 -9.09
CA ASN A 133 31.56 17.31 -8.63
C ASN A 133 32.80 17.33 -9.54
N ASP A 134 32.64 17.72 -10.81
CA ASP A 134 33.76 17.87 -11.76
C ASP A 134 34.41 19.28 -11.69
N SER A 135 33.86 20.19 -10.88
CA SER A 135 34.31 21.59 -10.75
C SER A 135 35.09 21.87 -9.45
N GLU A 136 35.39 20.84 -8.66
CA GLU A 136 36.18 20.86 -7.43
C GLU A 136 37.46 20.02 -7.62
#